data_AF-A0A831QRI1-F1
#
_entry.id   AF-A0A831QRI1-F1
#
_cell.length_a   1.000
_cell.length_b   1.000
_cell.length_c   1.000
_cell.angle_alpha   90.00
_cell.angle_beta   90.00
_cell.angle_gamma   90.00
#
_symmetry.space_group_name_H-M   'P 1'
#
loop_
_entity.id
_entity.type
_entity.pdbx_description
1 polymer ?
#
loop_
_entity_poly.entity_id
_entity_poly.type
_entity_poly.pdbx_seq_one_letter_code
_entity_poly.pdbx_strand_id
1 'polypeptide(L)'
;MRKRLWKSKYAILIWTVVLVPNIFAIYFGVASFPYTCAPMFAHQVNDDSTLCVLKFEGSNACRTVDLEDNYGRSEVFFVRYFFSKVYGSSDAVSPFDTRLSDDSKYFQQRMDDFFEDYAAYLATEEQLTLDKITLKVKQVDVFRHDLAPCDVLGYYDVNLKKYVSAYEVSENKF
;
A
#
# COMPACT_ATOMS: atom_id res chain seq x y z
N MET A 1 31.89 -41.84 -2.08
CA MET A 1 32.22 -40.73 -1.14
C MET A 1 32.31 -39.34 -1.77
N ARG A 2 32.89 -39.16 -2.97
CA ARG A 2 33.13 -37.83 -3.60
C ARG A 2 31.86 -36.97 -3.84
N LYS A 3 30.72 -37.56 -4.25
CA LYS A 3 29.45 -36.83 -4.50
C LYS A 3 28.79 -36.23 -3.24
N ARG A 4 29.04 -36.80 -2.05
CA ARG A 4 28.40 -36.36 -0.78
C ARG A 4 29.10 -35.12 -0.20
N LEU A 5 30.42 -35.05 -0.35
CA LEU A 5 31.24 -33.89 0.05
C LEU A 5 30.93 -32.66 -0.82
N TRP A 6 30.63 -32.84 -2.10
CA TRP A 6 30.22 -31.74 -2.99
C TRP A 6 28.85 -31.16 -2.63
N LYS A 7 27.87 -32.00 -2.27
CA LYS A 7 26.56 -31.51 -1.79
C LYS A 7 26.67 -30.70 -0.49
N SER A 8 27.52 -31.13 0.44
CA SER A 8 27.78 -30.40 1.70
C SER A 8 28.43 -29.04 1.45
N LYS A 9 29.45 -28.97 0.58
CA LYS A 9 30.10 -27.70 0.23
C LYS A 9 29.18 -26.77 -0.56
N TYR A 10 28.33 -27.31 -1.43
CA TYR A 10 27.35 -26.54 -2.19
C TYR A 10 26.23 -26.00 -1.29
N ALA A 11 25.76 -26.80 -0.33
CA ALA A 11 24.84 -26.33 0.69
C ALA A 11 25.46 -25.20 1.52
N ILE A 12 26.70 -25.35 1.99
CA ILE A 12 27.40 -24.28 2.73
C ILE A 12 27.53 -23.02 1.86
N LEU A 13 27.88 -23.15 0.58
CA LEU A 13 27.96 -22.01 -0.34
C LEU A 13 26.61 -21.29 -0.47
N ILE A 14 25.52 -22.02 -0.68
CA ILE A 14 24.16 -21.45 -0.77
C ILE A 14 23.80 -20.78 0.56
N TRP A 15 24.02 -21.45 1.69
CA TRP A 15 23.75 -20.91 3.01
C TRP A 15 24.54 -19.64 3.28
N THR A 16 25.82 -19.58 2.90
CA THR A 16 26.67 -18.39 3.08
C THR A 16 26.22 -17.25 2.17
N VAL A 17 25.94 -17.52 0.89
CA VAL A 17 25.52 -16.51 -0.08
C VAL A 17 24.14 -15.94 0.25
N VAL A 18 23.25 -16.72 0.89
CA VAL A 18 21.93 -16.25 1.30
C VAL A 18 21.94 -15.65 2.71
N LEU A 19 22.49 -16.32 3.72
CA LEU A 19 22.40 -15.83 5.11
C LEU A 19 23.31 -14.65 5.42
N VAL A 20 24.55 -14.63 4.93
CA VAL A 20 25.51 -13.59 5.34
C VAL A 20 25.02 -12.20 4.93
N PRO A 21 24.49 -11.97 3.72
CA PRO A 21 23.88 -10.69 3.36
C PRO A 21 22.68 -10.32 4.23
N ASN A 22 21.85 -11.30 4.63
CA ASN A 22 20.70 -11.06 5.51
C ASN A 22 21.14 -10.67 6.93
N ILE A 23 22.13 -11.35 7.52
CA ILE A 23 22.67 -11.01 8.86
C ILE A 23 23.34 -9.64 8.83
N PHE A 24 24.09 -9.33 7.77
CA PHE A 24 24.70 -8.02 7.57
C PHE A 24 23.63 -6.91 7.50
N ALA A 25 22.57 -7.11 6.71
CA ALA A 25 21.46 -6.16 6.62
C ALA A 25 20.76 -5.94 7.98
N ILE A 26 20.56 -7.01 8.77
CA ILE A 26 20.01 -6.91 10.13
C ILE A 26 20.91 -6.08 11.04
N TYR A 27 22.22 -6.32 11.02
CA TYR A 27 23.16 -5.62 11.90
C TYR A 27 23.31 -4.14 11.56
N PHE A 28 23.32 -3.79 10.27
CA PHE A 28 23.51 -2.40 9.81
C PHE A 28 22.20 -1.65 9.56
N GLY A 29 21.04 -2.28 9.73
CA GLY A 29 19.72 -1.65 9.51
C GLY A 29 19.47 -1.21 8.06
N VAL A 30 20.21 -1.78 7.09
CA VAL A 30 20.08 -1.43 5.66
C VAL A 30 18.93 -2.24 5.08
N ALA A 31 17.72 -1.66 5.12
CA ALA A 31 16.44 -2.35 4.99
C ALA A 31 15.96 -2.62 3.54
N SER A 32 16.84 -2.65 2.54
CA SER A 32 16.43 -2.75 1.13
C SER A 32 17.34 -3.68 0.34
N PHE A 33 17.15 -5.01 0.42
CA PHE A 33 17.82 -5.95 -0.49
C PHE A 33 16.92 -7.14 -0.94
N PRO A 34 17.05 -7.65 -2.20
CA PRO A 34 15.96 -8.22 -3.02
C PRO A 34 15.59 -9.71 -2.85
N TYR A 35 15.97 -10.40 -1.79
CA TYR A 35 16.00 -11.89 -1.86
C TYR A 35 14.83 -12.62 -1.23
N THR A 36 13.78 -11.93 -0.77
CA THR A 36 12.57 -12.61 -0.30
C THR A 36 11.33 -11.96 -0.90
N CYS A 37 10.38 -12.78 -1.33
CA CYS A 37 9.04 -12.32 -1.75
C CYS A 37 8.18 -11.87 -0.55
N ALA A 38 8.80 -11.68 0.62
CA ALA A 38 8.16 -11.26 1.86
C ALA A 38 9.17 -10.50 2.74
N PRO A 39 9.58 -9.27 2.39
CA PRO A 39 10.22 -8.40 3.35
C PRO A 39 9.10 -7.79 4.21
N MET A 40 8.82 -8.45 5.31
CA MET A 40 8.10 -7.88 6.45
C MET A 40 8.85 -8.43 7.68
N PHE A 41 9.27 -7.69 8.69
CA PHE A 41 8.60 -6.59 9.38
C PHE A 41 9.63 -5.90 10.25
N ALA A 42 9.65 -4.57 10.24
CA ALA A 42 9.96 -3.68 11.36
C ALA A 42 10.11 -2.26 10.79
N HIS A 43 9.00 -1.68 10.30
CA HIS A 43 8.92 -0.23 10.44
C HIS A 43 8.88 0.01 11.94
N GLN A 44 9.91 0.68 12.48
CA GLN A 44 10.02 0.96 13.90
C GLN A 44 8.88 1.90 14.28
N VAL A 45 7.74 1.30 14.66
CA VAL A 45 6.67 1.98 15.35
C VAL A 45 7.15 2.09 16.79
N ASN A 46 7.58 3.29 17.15
CA ASN A 46 7.96 3.62 18.52
C ASN A 46 6.69 4.15 19.22
N ASP A 47 6.73 4.31 20.55
CA ASP A 47 5.57 4.82 21.31
C ASP A 47 5.12 6.22 20.84
N ASP A 48 5.99 6.97 20.17
CA ASP A 48 5.71 8.30 19.60
C ASP A 48 5.23 8.26 18.14
N SER A 49 5.17 7.08 17.50
CA SER A 49 4.78 6.97 16.10
C SER A 49 3.28 7.21 15.92
N THR A 50 2.93 8.17 15.06
CA THR A 50 1.54 8.39 14.67
C THR A 50 1.08 7.26 13.76
N LEU A 51 0.13 6.46 14.24
CA LEU A 51 -0.46 5.38 13.46
C LEU A 51 -1.67 5.91 12.69
N CYS A 52 -1.66 5.65 11.38
CA CYS A 52 -2.73 6.05 10.48
C CYS A 52 -3.26 4.86 9.69
N VAL A 53 -4.57 4.83 9.46
CA VAL A 53 -5.24 3.87 8.58
C VAL A 53 -5.99 4.61 7.48
N LEU A 54 -6.07 3.99 6.30
CA LEU A 54 -6.90 4.48 5.21
C LEU A 54 -8.34 4.02 5.41
N LYS A 55 -9.28 4.89 5.08
CA LYS A 55 -10.72 4.61 5.12
C LYS A 55 -11.35 5.02 3.80
N PHE A 56 -12.27 4.19 3.32
CA PHE A 56 -12.95 4.38 2.05
C PHE A 56 -14.44 4.51 2.34
N GLU A 57 -15.02 5.62 1.90
CA GLU A 57 -16.42 5.92 2.17
C GLU A 57 -17.16 6.18 0.86
N GLY A 58 -18.20 5.38 0.61
CA GLY A 58 -19.09 5.55 -0.53
C GLY A 58 -20.21 6.52 -0.19
N SER A 59 -20.59 7.36 -1.15
CA SER A 59 -21.76 8.22 -0.98
C SER A 59 -22.56 8.32 -2.27
N ASN A 60 -23.88 8.44 -2.12
CA ASN A 60 -24.81 8.84 -3.16
C ASN A 60 -25.80 9.86 -2.59
N ALA A 61 -26.73 10.35 -3.42
CA ALA A 61 -27.73 11.33 -3.00
C ALA A 61 -28.55 10.96 -1.73
N CYS A 62 -28.66 9.68 -1.40
CA CYS A 62 -29.52 9.19 -0.32
C CYS A 62 -28.76 8.80 0.95
N ARG A 63 -27.50 8.36 0.82
CA ARG A 63 -26.74 7.82 1.96
C ARG A 63 -25.23 7.87 1.77
N THR A 64 -24.56 7.76 2.90
CA THR A 64 -23.14 7.50 3.01
C THR A 64 -22.94 6.12 3.64
N VAL A 65 -21.97 5.37 3.15
CA VAL A 65 -21.65 4.00 3.60
C VAL A 65 -20.14 3.86 3.80
N ASP A 66 -19.76 3.21 4.89
CA ASP A 66 -18.40 2.73 5.06
C ASP A 66 -18.18 1.53 4.12
N LEU A 67 -17.09 1.54 3.36
CA LEU A 67 -16.80 0.51 2.36
C LEU A 67 -15.89 -0.59 2.89
N GLU A 68 -15.49 -0.56 4.16
CA GLU A 68 -14.63 -1.59 4.75
C GLU A 68 -15.16 -3.02 4.59
N ASP A 69 -16.47 -3.19 4.75
CA ASP A 69 -17.13 -4.49 4.60
C ASP A 69 -17.27 -4.90 3.12
N ASN A 70 -17.07 -3.97 2.17
CA ASN A 70 -17.28 -4.15 0.74
C ASN A 70 -15.96 -4.17 -0.05
N TYR A 71 -14.84 -4.50 0.60
CA TYR A 71 -13.55 -4.70 -0.09
C TYR A 71 -13.43 -6.04 -0.82
N GLY A 72 -14.39 -6.96 -0.65
CA GLY A 72 -14.34 -8.33 -1.18
C GLY A 72 -13.27 -9.24 -0.53
N ARG A 73 -12.37 -8.66 0.28
CA ARG A 73 -11.31 -9.29 1.07
C ARG A 73 -11.17 -8.54 2.40
N SER A 74 -10.30 -9.01 3.29
CA SER A 74 -9.99 -8.22 4.50
C SER A 74 -9.38 -6.86 4.14
N GLU A 75 -9.69 -5.84 4.94
CA GLU A 75 -9.14 -4.47 4.83
C GLU A 75 -7.64 -4.48 4.59
N VAL A 76 -6.89 -5.31 5.34
CA VAL A 76 -5.43 -5.39 5.20
C VAL A 76 -5.00 -5.81 3.78
N PHE A 77 -5.68 -6.79 3.16
CA PHE A 77 -5.35 -7.22 1.81
C PHE A 77 -5.77 -6.19 0.77
N PHE A 78 -6.92 -5.55 0.95
CA PHE A 78 -7.38 -4.50 0.05
C PHE A 78 -6.48 -3.27 0.09
N VAL A 79 -6.12 -2.79 1.28
CA VAL A 79 -5.20 -1.67 1.45
C VAL A 79 -3.82 -1.99 0.87
N ARG A 80 -3.31 -3.22 1.06
CA ARG A 80 -2.07 -3.66 0.38
C ARG A 80 -2.21 -3.65 -1.13
N TYR A 81 -3.33 -4.15 -1.65
CA TYR A 81 -3.61 -4.13 -3.08
C TYR A 81 -3.65 -2.69 -3.61
N PHE A 82 -4.38 -1.78 -2.96
CA PHE A 82 -4.39 -0.35 -3.24
C PHE A 82 -2.97 0.22 -3.28
N PHE A 83 -2.16 0.01 -2.24
CA PHE A 83 -0.77 0.48 -2.22
C PHE A 83 0.03 -0.10 -3.39
N SER A 84 -0.03 -1.41 -3.65
CA SER A 84 0.70 -2.01 -4.78
C SER A 84 0.26 -1.51 -6.16
N LYS A 85 -0.99 -1.04 -6.29
CA LYS A 85 -1.53 -0.53 -7.56
C LYS A 85 -1.26 0.95 -7.72
N VAL A 86 -1.48 1.74 -6.69
CA VAL A 86 -1.46 3.20 -6.74
C VAL A 86 -0.11 3.78 -6.37
N TYR A 87 0.48 3.26 -5.31
CA TYR A 87 1.76 3.72 -4.78
C TYR A 87 2.90 2.81 -5.25
N GLY A 88 4.11 3.38 -5.27
CA GLY A 88 5.33 2.60 -5.36
C GLY A 88 5.95 2.42 -3.97
N SER A 89 7.03 1.66 -3.89
CA SER A 89 7.95 1.68 -2.76
C SER A 89 8.51 3.10 -2.61
N SER A 90 8.60 3.54 -1.36
CA SER A 90 9.25 4.80 -0.98
C SER A 90 10.77 4.78 -1.16
N ASP A 91 11.37 3.60 -1.36
CA ASP A 91 12.82 3.48 -1.55
C ASP A 91 13.19 3.93 -2.95
N ALA A 92 14.25 4.73 -3.10
CA ALA A 92 14.70 5.24 -4.40
C ALA A 92 15.16 4.15 -5.38
N VAL A 93 15.41 2.92 -4.90
CA VAL A 93 15.71 1.75 -5.74
C VAL A 93 15.14 0.52 -5.06
N SER A 94 13.91 0.16 -5.40
CA SER A 94 13.29 -1.10 -4.99
C SER A 94 13.14 -2.05 -6.18
N PRO A 95 13.66 -3.29 -6.09
CA PRO A 95 13.52 -4.31 -7.13
C PRO A 95 12.05 -4.73 -7.34
N PHE A 96 11.17 -4.35 -6.41
CA PHE A 96 9.75 -4.73 -6.45
C PHE A 96 8.81 -3.56 -6.71
N ASP A 97 9.24 -2.29 -6.61
CA ASP A 97 8.25 -1.20 -6.65
C ASP A 97 8.80 0.25 -6.82
N THR A 98 9.92 0.46 -7.50
CA THR A 98 10.32 1.85 -7.82
C THR A 98 9.64 2.37 -9.08
N ARG A 99 8.71 3.32 -8.94
CA ARG A 99 8.16 4.10 -10.07
C ARG A 99 9.01 5.34 -10.31
N LEU A 100 10.28 5.11 -10.62
CA LEU A 100 11.35 6.11 -10.75
C LEU A 100 11.09 7.24 -11.76
N SER A 101 10.05 7.10 -12.59
CA SER A 101 9.66 8.07 -13.62
C SER A 101 8.22 8.55 -13.48
N ASP A 102 7.58 8.35 -12.33
CA ASP A 102 6.22 8.83 -12.12
C ASP A 102 6.18 10.35 -11.99
N ASP A 103 5.43 10.98 -12.87
CA ASP A 103 4.98 12.36 -12.67
C ASP A 103 3.56 12.36 -12.05
N SER A 104 3.08 13.56 -11.72
CA SER A 104 1.76 13.76 -11.13
C SER A 104 0.62 13.22 -12.02
N LYS A 105 0.80 13.20 -13.34
CA LYS A 105 -0.20 12.71 -14.28
C LYS A 105 -0.33 11.19 -14.23
N TYR A 106 0.79 10.47 -14.16
CA TYR A 106 0.75 9.01 -14.03
C TYR A 106 0.19 8.56 -12.68
N PHE A 107 0.50 9.28 -11.60
CA PHE A 107 -0.13 9.04 -10.30
C PHE A 107 -1.64 9.25 -10.36
N GLN A 108 -2.08 10.38 -10.93
CA GLN A 108 -3.49 10.68 -11.13
C GLN A 108 -4.20 9.59 -11.94
N GLN A 109 -3.61 9.15 -13.04
CA GLN A 109 -4.18 8.11 -13.88
C GLN A 109 -4.43 6.81 -13.11
N ARG A 110 -3.50 6.38 -12.26
CA ARG A 110 -3.71 5.15 -11.46
C ARG A 110 -4.75 5.30 -10.37
N MET A 111 -4.88 6.50 -9.81
CA MET A 111 -5.98 6.80 -8.90
C MET A 111 -7.30 6.67 -9.66
N ASP A 112 -7.40 7.28 -10.84
CA ASP A 112 -8.58 7.18 -11.70
C ASP A 112 -8.90 5.71 -12.03
N ASP A 113 -7.91 4.96 -12.53
CA ASP A 113 -8.05 3.55 -12.91
C ASP A 113 -8.45 2.66 -11.72
N PHE A 114 -7.78 2.82 -10.56
CA PHE A 114 -8.08 2.03 -9.37
C PHE A 114 -9.51 2.25 -8.89
N PHE A 115 -9.93 3.51 -8.79
CA PHE A 115 -11.26 3.83 -8.31
C PHE A 115 -12.36 3.54 -9.34
N GLU A 116 -12.05 3.59 -10.64
CA GLU A 116 -12.95 3.13 -11.69
C GLU A 116 -13.23 1.63 -11.54
N ASP A 117 -12.17 0.82 -11.44
CA ASP A 117 -12.28 -0.63 -11.26
C ASP A 117 -13.02 -0.95 -9.96
N TYR A 118 -12.72 -0.23 -8.88
CA TYR A 118 -13.36 -0.47 -7.60
C TYR A 118 -14.84 -0.05 -7.60
N ALA A 119 -15.19 1.08 -8.19
CA ALA A 119 -16.58 1.50 -8.36
C ALA A 119 -17.37 0.50 -9.21
N ALA A 120 -16.76 -0.04 -10.27
CA ALA A 120 -17.36 -1.09 -11.09
C ALA A 120 -17.62 -2.36 -10.27
N TYR A 121 -16.64 -2.82 -9.48
CA TYR A 121 -16.81 -3.95 -8.56
C TYR A 121 -17.98 -3.74 -7.58
N LEU A 122 -18.03 -2.57 -6.93
CA LEU A 122 -19.10 -2.25 -5.98
C LEU A 122 -20.48 -2.27 -6.65
N ALA A 123 -20.59 -1.77 -7.89
CA ALA A 123 -21.84 -1.78 -8.63
C ALA A 123 -22.26 -3.20 -9.05
N THR A 124 -21.32 -4.05 -9.48
CA THR A 124 -21.65 -5.39 -10.02
C THR A 124 -21.79 -6.46 -8.96
N GLU A 125 -20.83 -6.55 -8.03
CA GLU A 125 -20.75 -7.63 -7.04
C GLU A 125 -21.51 -7.28 -5.76
N GLU A 126 -21.44 -6.02 -5.32
CA GLU A 126 -22.06 -5.57 -4.06
C GLU A 126 -23.42 -4.88 -4.27
N GLN A 127 -23.82 -4.65 -5.53
CA GLN A 127 -25.04 -3.91 -5.92
C GLN A 127 -25.12 -2.51 -5.28
N LEU A 128 -23.96 -1.91 -5.02
CA LEU A 128 -23.80 -0.59 -4.42
C LEU A 128 -23.50 0.45 -5.50
N THR A 129 -24.54 1.17 -5.92
CA THR A 129 -24.38 2.32 -6.81
C THR A 129 -24.04 3.57 -6.00
N LEU A 130 -22.88 4.15 -6.29
CA LEU A 130 -22.33 5.32 -5.63
C LEU A 130 -22.10 6.44 -6.64
N ASP A 131 -22.27 7.68 -6.19
CA ASP A 131 -21.90 8.87 -6.97
C ASP A 131 -20.44 9.26 -6.72
N LYS A 132 -19.93 8.92 -5.52
CA LYS A 132 -18.61 9.32 -5.06
C LYS A 132 -18.01 8.30 -4.10
N ILE A 133 -16.70 8.06 -4.23
CA ILE A 133 -15.90 7.29 -3.26
C ILE A 133 -14.86 8.23 -2.65
N THR A 134 -14.90 8.44 -1.34
CA THR A 134 -14.00 9.33 -0.61
C THR A 134 -12.88 8.53 0.05
N LEU A 135 -11.63 8.91 -0.19
CA LEU A 135 -10.47 8.38 0.50
C LEU A 135 -10.14 9.28 1.69
N LYS A 136 -10.07 8.68 2.87
CA LYS A 136 -9.75 9.36 4.13
C LYS A 136 -8.56 8.71 4.81
N VAL A 137 -7.88 9.48 5.65
CA VAL A 137 -6.89 8.97 6.59
C VAL A 137 -7.41 9.20 8.00
N LYS A 138 -7.20 8.22 8.87
CA LYS A 138 -7.66 8.24 10.26
C LYS A 138 -6.49 7.93 11.18
N GLN A 139 -6.25 8.79 12.15
CA GLN A 139 -5.27 8.52 13.20
C GLN A 139 -5.86 7.55 14.22
N VAL A 140 -5.10 6.51 14.57
CA VAL A 140 -5.54 5.45 15.47
C VAL A 140 -4.48 5.13 16.52
N ASP A 141 -4.88 4.45 17.59
CA ASP A 141 -3.96 3.85 18.56
C ASP A 141 -3.45 2.48 18.08
N VAL A 142 -2.60 1.84 18.91
CA VAL A 142 -2.06 0.50 18.63
C VAL A 142 -3.13 -0.60 18.57
N PHE A 143 -4.33 -0.35 19.11
CA PHE A 143 -5.49 -1.23 19.07
C PHE A 143 -6.48 -0.84 17.95
N ARG A 144 -6.13 0.15 17.12
CA ARG A 144 -6.94 0.74 16.05
C ARG A 144 -8.18 1.52 16.52
N HIS A 145 -8.21 1.98 17.77
CA HIS A 145 -9.22 2.93 18.20
C HIS A 145 -8.92 4.33 17.69
N ASP A 146 -9.97 5.10 17.48
CA ASP A 146 -9.89 6.42 16.89
C ASP A 146 -9.27 7.43 17.85
N LEU A 147 -8.24 8.14 17.39
CA LEU A 147 -7.60 9.21 18.17
C LEU A 147 -7.96 10.61 17.67
N ALA A 148 -8.25 10.75 16.38
CA ALA A 148 -8.58 12.03 15.76
C ALA A 148 -9.68 11.87 14.69
N PRO A 149 -10.35 12.98 14.31
CA PRO A 149 -11.25 13.00 13.16
C PRO A 149 -10.56 12.54 11.87
N CYS A 150 -11.31 11.94 10.96
CA CYS A 150 -10.78 11.51 9.66
C CYS A 150 -10.52 12.71 8.74
N ASP A 151 -9.30 12.83 8.25
CA ASP A 151 -8.95 13.82 7.22
C ASP A 151 -9.23 13.25 5.83
N VAL A 152 -9.81 14.07 4.95
CA VAL A 152 -10.07 13.67 3.57
C VAL A 152 -8.80 13.85 2.74
N LEU A 153 -8.34 12.77 2.10
CA LEU A 153 -7.22 12.80 1.16
C LEU A 153 -7.67 13.16 -0.26
N GLY A 154 -8.91 12.83 -0.60
CA GLY A 154 -9.53 13.14 -1.88
C GLY A 154 -10.75 12.28 -2.13
N TYR A 155 -11.31 12.39 -3.32
CA TYR A 155 -12.49 11.62 -3.70
C TYR A 155 -12.48 11.28 -5.19
N TYR A 156 -13.02 10.12 -5.53
CA TYR A 156 -13.35 9.75 -6.89
C TYR A 156 -14.79 10.10 -7.20
N ASP A 157 -15.00 10.88 -8.25
CA ASP A 157 -16.31 11.16 -8.83
C ASP A 157 -16.62 10.10 -9.89
N VAL A 158 -17.66 9.29 -9.63
CA VAL A 158 -18.01 8.14 -10.46
C VAL A 158 -18.56 8.58 -11.83
N ASN A 159 -19.22 9.74 -11.89
CA ASN A 159 -19.79 10.26 -13.13
C ASN A 159 -18.70 10.85 -14.03
N LEU A 160 -17.74 11.57 -13.43
CA LEU A 160 -16.60 12.14 -14.15
C LEU A 160 -15.48 11.14 -14.40
N LYS A 161 -15.56 9.95 -13.76
CA LYS A 161 -14.53 8.93 -13.74
C LYS A 161 -13.16 9.48 -13.36
N LYS A 162 -13.13 10.33 -12.35
CA LYS A 162 -11.93 11.08 -12.00
C LYS A 162 -11.76 11.22 -10.51
N TYR A 163 -10.56 10.92 -10.04
CA TYR A 163 -10.10 11.21 -8.69
C TYR A 163 -9.69 12.67 -8.57
N VAL A 164 -10.08 13.29 -7.46
CA VAL A 164 -9.78 14.67 -7.11
C VAL A 164 -9.06 14.64 -5.77
N SER A 165 -7.78 15.01 -5.78
CA SER A 165 -7.00 15.18 -4.56
C SER A 165 -7.55 16.35 -3.74
N ALA A 166 -7.69 16.18 -2.43
CA ALA A 166 -8.04 17.27 -1.51
C ALA A 166 -6.87 18.26 -1.33
N TYR A 167 -5.65 17.81 -1.64
CA TYR A 167 -4.45 18.62 -1.63
C TYR A 167 -4.06 18.89 -3.08
N GLU A 168 -4.23 20.13 -3.56
CA GLU A 168 -3.60 20.55 -4.81
C GLU A 168 -2.09 20.33 -4.67
N VAL A 169 -1.49 19.69 -5.68
CA VAL A 169 -0.04 19.50 -5.73
C VAL A 169 0.60 20.88 -5.80
N SER A 170 1.00 21.44 -4.66
CA SER A 170 1.94 22.55 -4.65
C SER A 170 3.25 21.99 -5.20
N GLU A 171 3.54 22.27 -6.47
CA GLU A 171 4.86 22.07 -7.04
C GLU A 171 5.90 22.64 -6.06
N ASN A 172 6.85 21.79 -5.64
CA ASN A 172 7.87 22.00 -4.60
C ASN A 172 7.47 21.61 -3.17
N LYS A 173 7.79 20.36 -2.82
CA LYS A 173 8.71 20.03 -1.73
C LYS A 173 8.79 18.51 -1.56
N PHE A 174 9.76 17.89 -2.22
CA PHE A 174 10.61 16.83 -1.66
C PHE A 174 11.94 16.87 -2.41
#